data_AF-U3PEB0-F1
#
_entry.id   AF-U3PEB0-F1
#
_cell.length_a   1.000
_cell.length_b   1.000
_cell.length_c   1.000
_cell.angle_alpha   90.00
_cell.angle_beta   90.00
_cell.angle_gamma   90.00
#
_symmetry.space_group_name_H-M   'P 1'
#
loop_
_entity.id
_entity.type
_entity.pdbx_description
1 polymer ?
#
loop_
_entity_poly.entity_id
_entity_poly.type
_entity_poly.pdbx_seq_one_letter_code
_entity_poly.pdbx_strand_id
1 'polypeptide(L)'
;MGPAGTDIGSNSWVVSGDHTATGKPLLANDPHLGASMPSVWYQIGLRCATVTAECPFAVSGFGFSGFPGVVIGHNERIAWGFTNLGPDVADLYVERVDSDTNT
;
A
#
# COMPACT_ATOMS: atom_id res chain seq x y z
N MET A 1 20.50 11.16 -9.79
CA MET A 1 19.31 10.34 -10.10
C MET A 1 19.82 9.03 -10.70
N GLY A 2 19.98 7.98 -9.89
CA GLY A 2 20.43 6.66 -10.36
C GLY A 2 19.28 5.92 -11.05
N PRO A 3 19.56 4.96 -11.96
CA PRO A 3 18.52 4.31 -12.74
C PRO A 3 17.65 3.47 -11.79
N ALA A 4 16.33 3.64 -11.87
CA ALA A 4 15.40 2.75 -11.20
C ALA A 4 15.73 1.32 -11.64
N GLY A 5 16.04 0.45 -10.69
CA GLY A 5 16.25 -0.97 -10.95
C GLY A 5 15.03 -1.56 -11.64
N THR A 6 15.24 -2.57 -12.48
CA THR A 6 14.24 -3.29 -13.30
C THR A 6 13.13 -3.98 -12.51
N ASP A 7 13.08 -3.81 -11.19
CA ASP A 7 12.32 -4.65 -10.25
C ASP A 7 11.29 -3.83 -9.44
N ILE A 8 10.88 -2.66 -9.95
CA ILE A 8 9.85 -1.80 -9.33
C ILE A 8 8.59 -1.85 -10.19
N GLY A 9 7.46 -2.22 -9.57
CA GLY A 9 6.17 -2.38 -10.25
C GLY A 9 5.11 -2.88 -9.29
N SER A 10 3.92 -3.23 -9.79
CA SER A 10 2.87 -3.89 -8.98
C SER A 10 1.79 -4.43 -9.91
N ASN A 11 1.13 -5.51 -9.50
CA ASN A 11 -0.10 -5.99 -10.13
C ASN A 11 -1.29 -5.92 -9.16
N SER A 12 -2.48 -5.59 -9.68
CA SER A 12 -3.74 -5.70 -8.93
C SER A 12 -4.89 -6.09 -9.84
N TRP A 13 -5.57 -7.19 -9.53
CA TRP A 13 -6.74 -7.68 -10.25
C TRP A 13 -7.92 -7.90 -9.31
N VAL A 14 -9.12 -7.64 -9.82
CA VAL A 14 -10.39 -7.96 -9.17
C VAL A 14 -11.27 -8.70 -10.16
N VAL A 15 -11.88 -9.80 -9.73
CA VAL A 15 -12.83 -10.59 -10.51
C VAL A 15 -14.19 -10.57 -9.82
N SER A 16 -15.24 -10.18 -10.55
CA SER A 16 -16.63 -10.23 -10.04
C SER A 16 -17.01 -11.66 -9.66
N GLY A 17 -17.85 -11.82 -8.63
CA GLY A 17 -18.41 -13.12 -8.25
C GLY A 17 -19.17 -13.82 -9.38
N ASP A 18 -19.74 -13.07 -10.33
CA ASP A 18 -20.41 -13.62 -11.52
C ASP A 18 -19.47 -14.44 -12.42
N HIS A 19 -18.16 -14.25 -12.27
CA HIS A 19 -17.12 -14.94 -13.04
C HIS A 19 -16.33 -15.95 -12.20
N THR A 20 -16.78 -16.29 -10.99
CA THR A 20 -16.09 -17.26 -10.11
C THR A 20 -16.97 -18.44 -9.77
N ALA A 21 -16.37 -19.62 -9.60
CA ALA A 21 -17.10 -20.85 -9.25
C ALA A 21 -17.81 -20.77 -7.88
N THR A 22 -17.36 -19.87 -6.99
CA THR A 22 -17.92 -19.70 -5.65
C THR A 22 -19.03 -18.64 -5.58
N GLY A 23 -19.23 -17.87 -6.66
CA GLY A 23 -20.10 -16.69 -6.65
C GLY A 23 -19.55 -15.53 -5.80
N LYS A 24 -18.32 -15.61 -5.29
CA LYS A 24 -17.69 -14.57 -4.46
C LYS A 24 -16.58 -13.85 -5.23
N PRO A 25 -16.34 -12.55 -4.97
CA PRO A 25 -15.27 -11.82 -5.64
C PRO A 25 -13.89 -12.38 -5.28
N LEU A 26 -12.95 -12.27 -6.21
CA LEU A 26 -11.53 -12.57 -5.99
C LEU A 26 -10.72 -11.28 -6.15
N LEU A 27 -9.74 -11.08 -5.27
CA LEU A 27 -8.77 -10.00 -5.34
C LEU A 27 -7.37 -10.60 -5.30
N ALA A 28 -6.50 -10.14 -6.19
CA ALA A 28 -5.07 -10.44 -6.19
C ALA A 28 -4.30 -9.11 -6.20
N ASN A 29 -3.46 -8.87 -5.20
CA ASN A 29 -2.58 -7.71 -5.13
C ASN A 29 -1.15 -8.18 -4.86
N ASP A 30 -0.23 -7.77 -5.72
CA ASP A 30 1.14 -8.26 -5.78
C ASP A 30 2.10 -7.07 -6.00
N PRO A 31 2.49 -6.36 -4.91
CA PRO A 31 3.37 -5.20 -5.00
C PRO A 31 4.84 -5.62 -5.19
N HIS A 32 5.52 -5.03 -6.18
CA HIS A 32 6.93 -5.30 -6.47
C HIS A 32 7.81 -4.12 -6.04
N LEU A 33 8.64 -4.38 -5.04
CA LEU A 33 9.69 -3.48 -4.59
C LEU A 33 11.02 -4.22 -4.64
N GLY A 34 12.11 -3.47 -4.85
CA GLY A 34 13.46 -4.02 -4.75
C GLY A 34 13.67 -4.73 -3.41
N ALA A 35 14.27 -5.92 -3.44
CA ALA A 35 14.54 -6.68 -2.24
C ALA A 35 15.53 -5.92 -1.33
N SER A 36 15.18 -5.78 -0.05
CA SER A 36 15.99 -5.09 0.95
C SER A 36 15.94 -5.79 2.30
N MET A 37 16.93 -5.50 3.16
CA MET A 37 16.90 -5.86 4.58
C MET A 37 17.11 -4.59 5.42
N PRO A 38 16.13 -4.18 6.24
CA PRO A 38 14.80 -4.78 6.41
C PRO A 38 13.94 -4.77 5.14
N SER A 39 12.98 -5.70 5.05
CA SER A 39 11.93 -5.66 4.02
C SER A 39 11.08 -4.40 4.19
N VAL A 40 10.58 -3.83 3.10
CA VAL A 40 9.62 -2.71 3.19
C VAL A 40 8.28 -3.22 3.73
N TRP A 41 7.80 -4.36 3.20
CA TRP A 41 6.55 -4.98 3.60
C TRP A 41 6.77 -5.99 4.72
N TYR A 42 5.91 -5.90 5.74
CA TYR A 42 5.83 -6.86 6.83
C TYR A 42 4.41 -7.40 6.94
N GLN A 43 4.27 -8.72 7.05
CA GLN A 43 2.97 -9.33 7.31
C GLN A 43 2.56 -9.03 8.75
N ILE A 44 1.33 -8.56 8.94
CA ILE A 44 0.77 -8.21 10.24
C ILE A 44 -0.69 -8.67 10.34
N GLY A 45 -1.15 -8.86 11.57
CA GLY A 45 -2.54 -9.13 11.88
C GLY A 45 -2.95 -8.45 13.18
N LEU A 46 -4.08 -7.75 13.15
CA LEU A 46 -4.68 -7.11 14.33
C LEU A 46 -5.95 -7.88 14.69
N ARG A 47 -6.01 -8.42 15.91
CA ARG A 47 -7.08 -9.31 16.33
C ARG A 47 -7.49 -9.04 17.77
N CYS A 48 -8.76 -8.72 17.94
CA CYS A 48 -9.42 -8.69 19.24
C CYS A 48 -9.89 -10.12 19.57
N ALA A 49 -9.87 -10.49 20.86
CA ALA A 49 -10.43 -11.78 21.29
C ALA A 49 -11.92 -11.90 20.95
N THR A 50 -12.63 -10.77 21.11
CA THR A 50 -14.02 -10.58 20.68
C THR A 50 -14.09 -9.28 19.89
N VAL A 51 -14.75 -9.29 18.73
CA VAL A 51 -14.95 -8.09 17.92
C VAL A 51 -16.09 -7.28 18.51
N THR A 52 -15.79 -6.07 18.99
CA THR A 52 -16.77 -5.12 19.53
C THR A 52 -16.60 -3.75 18.89
N ALA A 53 -17.44 -2.77 19.23
CA ALA A 53 -17.29 -1.40 18.75
C ALA A 53 -15.99 -0.75 19.27
N GLU A 54 -15.56 -1.11 20.48
CA GLU A 54 -14.35 -0.61 21.13
C GLU A 54 -13.08 -1.30 20.59
N CYS A 55 -13.21 -2.56 20.16
CA CYS A 55 -12.12 -3.34 19.56
C CYS A 55 -12.62 -4.03 18.28
N PRO A 56 -12.66 -3.30 17.13
CA PRO A 56 -13.26 -3.81 15.91
C PRO A 56 -12.29 -4.65 15.05
N PHE A 57 -11.14 -5.07 15.60
CA PHE A 57 -10.07 -5.67 14.81
C PHE A 57 -10.23 -7.18 14.62
N ALA A 58 -10.45 -7.57 13.37
CA ALA A 58 -10.24 -8.91 12.84
C ALA A 58 -9.71 -8.76 11.41
N VAL A 59 -8.47 -8.30 11.30
CA VAL A 59 -7.90 -7.84 10.03
C VAL A 59 -6.47 -8.35 9.87
N SER A 60 -6.08 -8.71 8.65
CA SER A 60 -4.75 -9.24 8.36
C SER A 60 -4.28 -8.81 6.98
N GLY A 61 -2.96 -8.71 6.81
CA GLY A 61 -2.35 -8.30 5.56
C GLY A 61 -0.92 -7.85 5.75
N PHE A 62 -0.50 -6.80 5.05
CA PHE A 62 0.84 -6.24 5.13
C PHE A 62 0.81 -4.78 5.55
N GLY A 63 1.82 -4.37 6.29
CA GLY A 63 2.08 -2.98 6.70
C GLY A 63 3.56 -2.63 6.55
N PHE A 64 3.89 -1.39 6.90
CA PHE A 64 5.26 -0.90 6.92
C PHE A 64 5.80 -0.91 8.36
N SER A 65 7.12 -1.02 8.50
CA SER A 65 7.76 -0.82 9.80
C SER A 65 7.39 0.56 10.36
N GLY A 66 6.91 0.60 11.59
CA GLY A 66 6.46 1.82 12.27
C GLY A 66 5.03 2.26 11.96
N PHE A 67 4.33 1.62 11.00
CA PHE A 67 2.92 1.91 10.73
C PHE A 67 2.01 0.97 11.56
N PRO A 68 1.05 1.50 12.34
CA PRO A 68 0.31 0.70 13.33
C PRO A 68 -0.86 -0.12 12.74
N GLY A 69 -0.92 -0.32 11.42
CA GLY A 69 -2.12 -0.84 10.75
C GLY A 69 -1.87 -1.59 9.45
N VAL A 70 -2.94 -2.22 8.94
CA VAL A 70 -2.93 -3.01 7.69
C VAL A 70 -3.11 -2.08 6.50
N VAL A 71 -2.11 -2.04 5.62
CA VAL A 71 -2.06 -1.15 4.46
C VAL A 71 -2.67 -1.82 3.22
N ILE A 72 -2.30 -3.07 2.96
CA ILE A 72 -2.95 -3.97 1.99
C ILE A 72 -3.38 -5.23 2.72
N GLY A 73 -4.57 -5.76 2.46
CA GLY A 73 -5.06 -6.88 3.24
C GLY A 73 -6.56 -7.17 3.09
N HIS A 74 -7.10 -7.82 4.10
CA HIS A 74 -8.50 -8.20 4.14
C HIS A 74 -9.02 -8.35 5.57
N ASN A 75 -10.34 -8.38 5.70
CA ASN A 75 -11.05 -8.78 6.90
C ASN A 75 -12.11 -9.84 6.52
N GLU A 76 -13.08 -10.08 7.41
CA GLU A 76 -14.17 -11.05 7.19
C GLU A 76 -15.06 -10.71 5.98
N ARG A 77 -15.16 -9.43 5.60
CA ARG A 77 -16.15 -8.93 4.63
C ARG A 77 -15.55 -8.41 3.33
N ILE A 78 -14.35 -7.81 3.38
CA ILE A 78 -13.73 -7.15 2.24
C ILE A 78 -12.23 -7.43 2.16
N ALA A 79 -11.67 -7.28 0.96
CA ALA A 79 -10.23 -7.23 0.70
C ALA A 79 -9.90 -5.96 -0.09
N TRP A 80 -8.67 -5.47 0.06
CA TRP A 80 -8.18 -4.30 -0.66
C TRP A 80 -6.67 -4.41 -0.92
N GLY A 81 -6.24 -3.71 -1.95
CA GLY A 81 -4.85 -3.57 -2.34
C GLY A 81 -4.71 -2.39 -3.28
N PHE A 82 -3.48 -1.99 -3.57
CA PHE A 82 -3.19 -0.90 -4.50
C PHE A 82 -1.92 -1.17 -5.30
N THR A 83 -1.82 -0.48 -6.43
CA THR A 83 -0.61 -0.38 -7.24
C THR A 83 -0.11 1.06 -7.21
N ASN A 84 1.19 1.28 -7.34
CA ASN A 84 1.68 2.61 -7.63
C ASN A 84 1.30 3.00 -9.06
N LEU A 85 0.62 4.13 -9.24
CA LEU A 85 0.24 4.66 -10.55
C LEU A 85 1.40 5.40 -11.24
N GLY A 86 2.47 5.71 -10.50
CA GLY A 86 3.48 6.69 -10.91
C GLY A 86 2.89 8.09 -11.17
N PRO A 87 1.94 8.59 -10.35
CA PRO A 87 1.33 9.88 -10.62
C PRO A 87 2.32 11.01 -10.37
N ASP A 88 2.15 12.12 -11.09
CA ASP A 88 2.79 13.36 -10.74
C ASP A 88 2.15 13.92 -9.46
N VAL A 89 2.94 14.06 -8.40
CA VAL A 89 2.49 14.45 -7.05
C VAL A 89 3.35 15.56 -6.46
N ALA A 90 4.32 16.09 -7.21
CA ALA A 90 5.22 17.12 -6.73
C ALA A 90 5.81 17.94 -7.88
N ASP A 91 5.65 19.26 -7.81
CA ASP A 91 6.33 20.20 -8.68
C ASP A 91 7.69 20.61 -8.08
N LEU A 92 8.71 20.70 -8.92
CA LEU A 92 10.02 21.22 -8.52
C LEU A 92 10.29 22.55 -9.23
N TYR A 93 10.69 23.56 -8.46
CA TYR A 93 11.07 24.87 -8.96
C TYR A 93 12.55 25.14 -8.68
N VAL A 94 13.23 25.76 -9.65
CA VAL A 94 14.60 26.24 -9.47
C VAL A 94 14.54 27.73 -9.18
N GLU A 95 14.77 28.10 -7.92
CA GLU A 95 14.80 29.50 -7.50
C GLU A 95 16.17 30.14 -7.76
N ARG A 96 16.15 31.43 -8.12
CA ARG A 96 17.34 32.27 -8.17
C ARG A 96 17.32 33.18 -6.96
N VAL A 97 18.30 33.02 -6.06
CA VAL A 97 18.48 33.89 -4.90
C VAL A 97 19.22 35.15 -5.35
N ASP A 98 18.63 36.32 -5.11
CA ASP A 98 19.26 37.63 -5.28
C ASP A 98 19.72 38.15 -3.91
N SER A 99 20.91 38.77 -3.85
CA SER A 99 21.50 39.32 -2.63
C SER A 99 21.01 40.72 -2.27
N ASP A 100 20.25 41.38 -3.15
CA ASP A 100 19.74 42.73 -2.93
C ASP A 100 18.43 42.75 -2.11
N THR A 101 18.49 42.30 -0.85
CA THR A 101 17.48 42.66 0.16
C THR A 101 17.90 43.97 0.82
N ASN A 102 17.70 45.10 0.13
CA ASN A 102 17.84 46.43 0.74
C ASN A 102 16.51 46.86 1.37
N THR A 103 16.21 46.26 2.53
CA THR A 103 15.31 46.80 3.57
C THR A 103 16.10 47.07 4.82
#